data_AF-A0A0C3A6T5-F1
#
_entry.id   AF-A0A0C3A6T5-F1
#
_cell.length_a   1.000
_cell.length_b   1.000
_cell.length_c   1.000
_cell.angle_alpha   90.00
_cell.angle_beta   90.00
_cell.angle_gamma   90.00
#
_symmetry.space_group_name_H-M   'P 1'
#
loop_
_entity.id
_entity.type
_entity.pdbx_description
1 polymer ?
#
loop_
_entity_poly.entity_id
_entity_poly.type
_entity_poly.pdbx_seq_one_letter_code
_entity_poly.pdbx_strand_id
1 'polypeptide(L)'
;MASPATPTPPPHAQSVSTFSSPGTTMSHEVLLSDFCAKYRLTTQTQEKLATLDYTPGNKLVELLSEAGWKEAGLSVLASHSFLVAHWKFCDAICNGTWE
;
A
#
# COMPACT_ATOMS: atom_id res chain seq x y z
N MET A 1 -49.74 -4.24 47.86
CA MET A 1 -48.86 -5.34 47.38
C MET A 1 -49.61 -5.99 46.21
N ALA A 2 -49.19 -6.05 44.95
CA ALA A 2 -47.88 -6.00 44.33
C ALA A 2 -47.93 -5.27 42.95
N SER A 3 -46.75 -4.87 42.49
CA SER A 3 -46.40 -4.01 41.35
C SER A 3 -46.73 -4.58 39.95
N PRO A 4 -46.82 -3.73 38.91
CA PRO A 4 -47.03 -4.13 37.52
C PRO A 4 -45.76 -4.74 36.89
N ALA A 5 -45.93 -5.78 36.06
CA ALA A 5 -44.87 -6.36 35.25
C ALA A 5 -44.78 -5.63 33.90
N THR A 6 -43.68 -4.92 33.68
CA THR A 6 -43.33 -4.26 32.42
C THR A 6 -42.75 -5.30 31.45
N PRO A 7 -43.18 -5.36 30.17
CA PRO A 7 -42.52 -6.18 29.17
C PRO A 7 -41.15 -5.57 28.80
N THR A 8 -40.14 -6.42 28.85
CA THR A 8 -38.72 -6.17 28.57
C THR A 8 -38.51 -5.58 27.16
N PRO A 9 -37.67 -4.56 26.97
CA PRO A 9 -37.25 -4.14 25.64
C PRO A 9 -36.41 -5.26 24.97
N PRO A 10 -36.48 -5.41 23.63
CA PRO A 10 -35.68 -6.39 22.91
C PRO A 10 -34.17 -6.13 23.11
N PRO A 11 -33.34 -7.17 23.09
CA PRO A 11 -31.90 -7.01 23.17
C PRO A 11 -31.45 -6.10 22.03
N HIS A 12 -30.72 -5.05 22.37
CA HIS A 12 -29.95 -4.26 21.43
C HIS A 12 -29.24 -5.23 20.47
N ALA A 13 -29.67 -5.22 19.21
CA ALA A 13 -28.86 -5.70 18.13
C ALA A 13 -27.61 -4.81 18.15
N GLN A 14 -26.61 -5.26 18.89
CA GLN A 14 -25.24 -4.91 18.60
C GLN A 14 -25.03 -5.44 17.19
N SER A 15 -25.32 -4.59 16.21
CA SER A 15 -24.63 -4.64 14.94
C SER A 15 -23.18 -4.46 15.32
N VAL A 16 -22.55 -5.59 15.69
CA VAL A 16 -21.13 -5.81 15.53
C VAL A 16 -20.91 -5.30 14.14
N SER A 17 -20.30 -4.11 14.04
CA SER A 17 -19.64 -3.71 12.82
C SER A 17 -18.77 -4.90 12.53
N THR A 18 -19.21 -5.73 11.59
CA THR A 18 -18.37 -6.63 10.83
C THR A 18 -17.34 -5.68 10.27
N PHE A 19 -16.28 -5.47 11.06
CA PHE A 19 -15.00 -5.09 10.56
C PHE A 19 -14.73 -6.23 9.60
N SER A 20 -15.06 -5.99 8.33
CA SER A 20 -14.71 -6.87 7.24
C SER A 20 -13.28 -7.24 7.54
N SER A 21 -13.06 -8.52 7.85
CA SER A 21 -11.73 -9.06 7.92
C SER A 21 -10.98 -8.50 6.72
N PRO A 22 -9.75 -7.99 6.84
CA PRO A 22 -8.92 -7.70 5.68
C PRO A 22 -8.62 -9.05 5.00
N GLY A 23 -9.65 -9.57 4.33
CA GLY A 23 -9.65 -10.81 3.58
C GLY A 23 -8.92 -10.48 2.31
N THR A 24 -7.69 -10.98 2.25
CA THR A 24 -6.90 -11.01 1.04
C THR A 24 -6.47 -9.63 0.56
N THR A 25 -5.73 -8.89 1.39
CA THR A 25 -4.62 -8.11 0.81
C THR A 25 -3.67 -9.18 0.26
N MET A 26 -3.82 -9.48 -1.04
CA MET A 26 -2.89 -10.27 -1.83
C MET A 26 -1.49 -10.09 -1.26
N SER A 27 -0.97 -11.13 -0.60
CA SER A 27 0.40 -11.18 -0.09
C SER A 27 1.35 -11.38 -1.28
N HIS A 28 1.22 -10.52 -2.29
CA HIS A 28 2.15 -10.47 -3.39
C HIS A 28 3.30 -9.65 -2.84
N GLU A 29 4.23 -10.35 -2.20
CA GLU A 29 5.60 -9.85 -2.08
C GLU A 29 6.14 -9.71 -3.49
N VAL A 30 5.76 -8.60 -4.14
CA VAL A 30 6.27 -8.24 -5.46
C VAL A 30 7.74 -7.90 -5.24
N LEU A 31 8.61 -8.72 -5.82
CA LEU A 31 10.03 -8.45 -5.75
C LEU A 31 10.33 -7.13 -6.45
N LEU A 32 11.28 -6.38 -5.91
CA LEU A 32 11.75 -5.15 -6.52
C LEU A 32 12.19 -5.37 -7.98
N SER A 33 12.77 -6.53 -8.26
CA SER A 33 13.18 -6.91 -9.62
C SER A 33 12.01 -7.07 -10.59
N ASP A 34 10.90 -7.70 -10.17
CA ASP A 34 9.70 -7.84 -11.01
C ASP A 34 9.04 -6.48 -11.27
N PHE A 35 8.97 -5.65 -10.24
CA PHE A 35 8.50 -4.27 -10.36
C PHE A 35 9.36 -3.47 -11.37
N CYS A 36 10.68 -3.49 -11.19
CA CYS A 36 11.61 -2.80 -12.08
C CYS A 36 11.53 -3.33 -13.52
N ALA A 37 11.41 -4.64 -13.71
CA ALA A 37 11.26 -5.25 -15.04
C ALA A 37 9.96 -4.81 -15.72
N LYS A 38 8.81 -4.86 -15.02
CA LYS A 38 7.50 -4.52 -15.59
C LYS A 38 7.40 -3.06 -16.01
N TYR A 39 8.01 -2.15 -15.25
CA TYR A 39 8.04 -0.72 -15.57
C TYR A 39 9.30 -0.25 -16.31
N ARG A 40 10.18 -1.18 -16.70
CA ARG A 40 11.44 -0.89 -17.42
C ARG A 40 12.32 0.14 -16.70
N LEU A 41 12.37 0.06 -15.37
CA LEU A 41 13.29 0.86 -14.58
C LEU A 41 14.72 0.36 -14.81
N THR A 42 15.67 1.29 -14.83
CA THR A 42 17.08 0.93 -15.05
C THR A 42 17.63 0.10 -13.90
N THR A 43 18.62 -0.76 -14.18
CA THR A 43 19.34 -1.52 -13.14
C THR A 43 19.94 -0.59 -12.08
N GLN A 44 20.49 0.55 -12.49
CA GLN A 44 20.98 1.57 -11.56
C GLN A 44 19.88 2.05 -10.61
N THR A 45 18.67 2.34 -11.13
CA THR A 45 17.54 2.74 -10.28
C THR A 45 17.16 1.63 -9.30
N GLN A 46 17.14 0.37 -9.75
CA GLN A 46 16.86 -0.78 -8.89
C GLN A 46 17.86 -0.89 -7.73
N GLU A 47 19.16 -0.76 -8.01
CA GLU A 47 20.21 -0.82 -6.97
C GLU A 47 20.06 0.29 -5.93
N LYS A 48 19.70 1.51 -6.37
CA LYS A 48 19.47 2.65 -5.46
C LYS A 48 18.21 2.46 -4.63
N LEU A 49 17.14 1.93 -5.21
CA LEU A 49 15.93 1.58 -4.48
C LEU A 49 16.18 0.47 -3.45
N ALA A 50 16.99 -0.54 -3.79
CA ALA A 50 17.40 -1.58 -2.84
C ALA A 50 18.21 -1.01 -1.67
N THR A 51 19.07 -0.01 -1.94
CA THR A 51 19.83 0.70 -0.88
C THR A 51 18.91 1.49 0.05
N LEU A 52 17.76 1.96 -0.46
CA LEU A 52 16.70 2.62 0.31
C LEU A 52 15.78 1.63 1.05
N ASP A 53 16.07 0.33 1.00
CA ASP A 53 15.18 -0.73 1.52
C ASP A 53 13.76 -0.62 0.94
N TYR A 54 13.66 -0.15 -0.31
CA TYR A 54 12.38 0.06 -0.93
C TYR A 54 11.70 -1.26 -1.26
N THR A 55 10.44 -1.39 -0.82
CA THR A 55 9.54 -2.48 -1.17
C THR A 55 8.40 -1.94 -2.06
N PRO A 56 8.07 -2.58 -3.19
CA PRO A 56 6.93 -2.17 -4.03
C PRO A 56 5.64 -1.99 -3.21
N GLY A 57 4.98 -0.86 -3.40
CA GLY A 57 3.78 -0.49 -2.62
C GLY A 57 4.06 0.28 -1.32
N ASN A 58 5.32 0.40 -0.90
CA ASN A 58 5.69 1.26 0.23
C ASN A 58 5.57 2.74 -0.15
N LYS A 59 4.59 3.43 0.43
CA LYS A 59 4.28 4.84 0.19
C LYS A 59 5.27 5.83 0.82
N LEU A 60 6.21 5.38 1.66
CA LEU A 60 7.22 6.27 2.25
C LEU A 60 8.08 6.97 1.18
N VAL A 61 8.25 6.36 0.01
CA VAL A 61 8.95 7.00 -1.11
C VAL A 61 8.27 8.25 -1.63
N GLU A 62 6.95 8.38 -1.46
CA GLU A 62 6.19 9.56 -1.85
C GLU A 62 6.49 10.77 -0.93
N LEU A 63 7.01 10.50 0.27
CA LEU A 63 7.39 11.52 1.26
C LEU A 63 8.85 11.96 1.13
N LEU A 64 9.66 11.27 0.32
CA LEU A 64 11.05 11.65 0.10
C LEU A 64 11.12 12.98 -0.65
N SER A 65 11.84 13.93 -0.06
CA SER A 65 12.19 15.19 -0.70
C SER A 65 13.20 14.96 -1.84
N GLU A 66 13.32 15.94 -2.75
CA GLU A 66 14.33 15.89 -3.82
C GLU A 66 15.76 15.68 -3.26
N ALA A 67 16.06 16.30 -2.11
CA ALA A 67 17.32 16.10 -1.40
C ALA A 67 17.51 14.63 -0.97
N GLY A 68 16.48 14.01 -0.38
CA GLY A 68 16.51 12.60 0.01
C GLY A 68 16.72 11.66 -1.18
N TRP A 69 16.08 11.95 -2.33
CA TRP A 69 16.31 11.21 -3.57
C TRP A 69 17.74 11.35 -4.09
N LYS A 70 18.30 12.55 -4.01
CA LYS A 70 19.67 12.83 -4.42
C LYS A 70 20.70 12.16 -3.50
N GLU A 71 20.46 12.15 -2.19
CA GLU A 71 21.30 11.41 -1.22
C GLU A 71 21.25 9.90 -1.46
N ALA A 72 20.10 9.37 -1.89
CA ALA A 72 19.96 8.00 -2.35
C ALA A 72 20.71 7.72 -3.68
N GLY A 73 21.27 8.74 -4.32
CA GLY A 73 21.97 8.64 -5.61
C GLY A 73 21.04 8.52 -6.81
N LEU A 74 19.77 8.89 -6.67
CA LEU A 74 18.82 9.01 -7.78
C LEU A 74 18.78 10.44 -8.31
N SER A 75 18.80 10.58 -9.63
CA SER A 75 18.55 11.87 -10.27
C SER A 75 17.07 12.24 -10.15
N VAL A 76 16.75 13.53 -10.24
CA VAL A 76 15.37 14.04 -10.23
C VAL A 76 14.50 13.36 -11.29
N LEU A 77 15.07 13.12 -12.48
CA LEU A 77 14.35 12.44 -13.56
C LEU A 77 14.10 10.96 -13.22
N ALA A 78 15.09 10.28 -12.63
CA ALA A 78 14.96 8.88 -12.25
C ALA A 78 13.96 8.69 -11.10
N SER A 79 13.99 9.56 -10.07
CA SER A 79 13.03 9.51 -8.97
C SER A 79 11.60 9.81 -9.44
N HIS A 80 11.42 10.80 -10.32
CA HIS A 80 10.11 11.08 -10.90
C HIS A 80 9.59 9.92 -11.77
N SER A 81 10.44 9.35 -12.63
CA SER A 81 10.08 8.17 -13.43
C SER A 81 9.69 6.98 -12.56
N PHE A 82 10.41 6.77 -11.45
CA PHE A 82 10.09 5.75 -10.46
C PHE A 82 8.76 6.01 -9.76
N LEU A 83 8.49 7.25 -9.32
CA LEU A 83 7.23 7.59 -8.64
C LEU A 83 6.01 7.36 -9.54
N VAL A 84 6.11 7.70 -10.83
CA VAL A 84 5.05 7.39 -11.80
C VAL A 84 4.84 5.88 -11.92
N ALA A 85 5.90 5.08 -11.97
CA ALA A 85 5.79 3.62 -11.97
C ALA A 85 5.17 3.09 -10.67
N HIS A 86 5.55 3.66 -9.53
CA HIS A 86 5.02 3.31 -8.22
C HIS A 86 3.51 3.60 -8.10
N TRP A 87 3.05 4.76 -8.57
CA TRP A 87 1.61 5.07 -8.57
C TRP A 87 0.82 4.14 -9.48
N LYS A 88 1.34 3.83 -10.67
CA LYS A 88 0.73 2.85 -11.57
C LYS A 88 0.68 1.46 -10.95
N PHE A 89 1.70 1.09 -10.17
CA PHE A 89 1.73 -0.16 -9.43
C PHE A 89 0.66 -0.17 -8.35
N CYS A 90 0.60 0.87 -7.52
CA CYS A 90 -0.41 1.00 -6.47
C CYS A 90 -1.84 0.94 -7.06
N ASP A 91 -2.09 1.63 -8.17
CA ASP A 91 -3.38 1.57 -8.87
C ASP A 91 -3.68 0.17 -9.41
N ALA A 92 -2.71 -0.50 -10.04
CA ALA A 92 -2.88 -1.86 -10.55
C ALA A 92 -3.13 -2.88 -9.43
N ILE A 93 -2.45 -2.76 -8.29
CA ILE A 93 -2.69 -3.59 -7.11
C ILE A 93 -4.09 -3.34 -6.55
N CYS A 94 -4.52 -2.07 -6.42
CA CYS A 94 -5.86 -1.72 -5.97
C CYS A 94 -6.95 -2.26 -6.91
N ASN A 95 -6.70 -2.27 -8.21
CA ASN A 95 -7.63 -2.75 -9.22
C ASN A 95 -7.51 -4.27 -9.48
N GLY A 96 -6.56 -4.96 -8.84
CA GLY A 96 -6.31 -6.40 -9.06
C GLY A 96 -5.79 -6.73 -10.46
N THR A 97 -5.19 -5.76 -11.17
CA THR A 97 -4.71 -5.90 -12.56
C THR A 97 -3.19 -6.09 -12.67
N TRP A 98 -2.52 -6.31 -11.54
CA TRP A 98 -1.07 -6.51 -11.51
C TRP A 98 -0.62 -7.86 -12.06
N GLU A 99 -1.47 -8.89 -12.12
CA GLU A 99 -1.11 -10.25 -12.56
C GLU A 99 -0.44 -10.28 -13.96
#